data_AF-A0A7C0V6Y6-F1
#
_entry.id   AF-A0A7C0V6Y6-F1
#
_cell.length_a   1.000
_cell.length_b   1.000
_cell.length_c   1.000
_cell.angle_alpha   90.00
_cell.angle_beta   90.00
_cell.angle_gamma   90.00
#
_symmetry.space_group_name_H-M   'P 1'
#
loop_
_entity.id
_entity.type
_entity.pdbx_description
1 polymer ?
#
loop_
_entity_poly.entity_id
_entity_poly.type
_entity_poly.pdbx_seq_one_letter_code
_entity_poly.pdbx_strand_id
1 'polypeptide(L)'
;ETAPLTTMNPAAGKKKLGSIGLPLINTELKLVDPGTGAPVPLGEAGEICVRGPQVMVGYYKRPDETAKAIDKDGFMHTGDVAVMDEEGYLRIVDRTKDMVIVSGFKVFSKKVEEVLAEHPAVGMVAIVGIANPLRPGSELVKACIQKAPGFAFEGGDEALKADIVRFAKEKLAPYEVPKEIEFLEALPLTTVGKIDKKQLRKR
;
A
#
# COMPACT_ATOMS: atom_id res chain seq x y z
N GLU A 1 -10.05 14.28 7.44
CA GLU A 1 -8.77 14.71 8.05
C GLU A 1 -8.22 15.94 7.33
N THR A 2 -8.23 15.93 6.00
CA THR A 2 -8.07 17.15 5.18
C THR A 2 -9.39 17.58 4.57
N ALA A 3 -9.51 18.86 4.18
CA ALA A 3 -10.47 19.30 3.16
C ALA A 3 -10.27 18.46 1.88
N PRO A 4 -11.26 18.37 0.98
CA PRO A 4 -11.44 17.20 0.11
C PRO A 4 -10.26 16.89 -0.82
N LEU A 5 -9.38 17.85 -1.07
CA LEU A 5 -8.18 17.68 -1.91
C LEU A 5 -6.97 18.33 -1.22
N THR A 6 -5.84 17.63 -1.25
CA THR A 6 -4.51 18.13 -0.86
C THR A 6 -3.57 18.25 -2.06
N THR A 7 -3.84 17.44 -3.09
CA THR A 7 -3.11 17.41 -4.36
C THR A 7 -4.11 17.31 -5.51
N MET A 8 -3.76 17.86 -6.67
CA MET A 8 -4.51 17.63 -7.90
C MET A 8 -3.61 17.81 -9.12
N ASN A 9 -3.99 17.17 -10.23
CA ASN A 9 -3.39 17.53 -11.52
C ASN A 9 -3.73 19.00 -11.84
N PRO A 10 -2.77 19.80 -12.32
CA PRO A 10 -3.01 21.19 -12.67
C PRO A 10 -4.18 21.33 -13.66
N ALA A 11 -5.07 22.31 -13.43
CA ALA A 11 -6.17 22.60 -14.33
C ALA A 11 -5.66 23.03 -15.72
N ALA A 12 -4.61 23.87 -15.73
CA ALA A 12 -3.83 24.26 -16.88
C ALA A 12 -2.37 23.78 -16.73
N GLY A 13 -1.75 23.36 -17.83
CA GLY A 13 -0.39 22.80 -17.84
C GLY A 13 -0.35 21.29 -18.04
N LYS A 14 0.79 20.68 -17.73
CA LYS A 14 1.02 19.24 -17.90
C LYS A 14 0.19 18.44 -16.91
N LYS A 15 -0.54 17.44 -17.39
CA LYS A 15 -1.25 16.45 -16.55
C LYS A 15 -0.53 15.11 -16.70
N LYS A 16 -0.42 14.34 -15.61
CA LYS A 16 0.19 13.01 -15.64
C LYS A 16 -0.87 11.97 -15.28
N LEU A 17 -1.18 11.08 -16.24
CA LEU A 17 -2.11 9.98 -16.00
C LEU A 17 -1.57 9.08 -14.87
N GLY A 18 -2.46 8.64 -13.98
CA GLY A 18 -2.10 7.84 -12.81
C GLY A 18 -1.42 8.62 -11.68
N SER A 19 -1.17 9.92 -11.85
CA SER A 19 -0.71 10.79 -10.77
C SER A 19 -1.88 11.46 -10.07
N ILE A 20 -1.76 11.66 -8.75
CA ILE A 20 -2.64 12.54 -7.97
C ILE A 20 -2.27 14.02 -8.11
N GLY A 21 -1.19 14.31 -8.86
CA GLY A 21 -0.78 15.65 -9.24
C GLY A 21 0.17 16.31 -8.26
N LEU A 22 0.06 17.63 -8.17
CA LEU A 22 0.91 18.51 -7.36
C LEU A 22 0.16 18.98 -6.11
N PRO A 23 0.87 19.39 -5.04
CA PRO A 23 0.25 20.06 -3.90
C PRO A 23 -0.59 21.26 -4.31
N LEU A 24 -1.70 21.49 -3.62
CA LEU A 24 -2.50 22.71 -3.81
C LEU A 24 -1.75 23.96 -3.35
N ILE A 25 -2.24 25.12 -3.76
CA ILE A 25 -1.71 26.41 -3.32
C ILE A 25 -1.69 26.46 -1.79
N ASN A 26 -0.58 26.96 -1.22
CA ASN A 26 -0.33 27.04 0.22
C ASN A 26 -0.34 25.67 0.93
N THR A 27 -0.10 24.58 0.20
CA THR A 27 0.12 23.25 0.78
C THR A 27 1.59 22.87 0.70
N GLU A 28 2.17 22.59 1.86
CA GLU A 28 3.47 21.94 1.97
C GLU A 28 3.25 20.43 2.03
N LEU A 29 4.13 19.70 1.33
CA LEU A 29 4.08 18.25 1.25
C LEU A 29 5.49 17.69 1.31
N LYS A 30 5.67 16.67 2.14
CA LYS A 30 6.89 15.86 2.19
C LYS A 30 6.53 14.38 2.12
N LEU A 31 7.44 13.58 1.58
CA LEU A 31 7.38 12.13 1.72
C LEU A 31 8.34 11.71 2.82
N VAL A 32 7.87 10.87 3.75
CA VAL A 32 8.70 10.35 4.84
C VAL A 32 8.67 8.83 4.87
N ASP A 33 9.74 8.24 5.36
CA ASP A 33 9.79 6.81 5.64
C ASP A 33 8.82 6.49 6.79
N PRO A 34 7.82 5.59 6.60
CA PRO A 34 6.82 5.31 7.63
C PRO A 34 7.37 4.69 8.93
N GLY A 35 8.58 4.14 8.90
CA GLY A 35 9.23 3.52 10.05
C GLY A 35 10.15 4.46 10.82
N THR A 36 10.83 5.37 10.13
CA THR A 36 11.80 6.29 10.77
C THR A 36 11.30 7.73 10.87
N GLY A 37 10.32 8.13 10.07
CA GLY A 37 9.86 9.51 9.92
C GLY A 37 10.84 10.42 9.17
N ALA A 38 11.95 9.89 8.65
CA ALA A 38 12.93 10.66 7.90
C ALA A 38 12.41 10.96 6.47
N PRO A 39 12.73 12.12 5.89
CA PRO A 39 12.41 12.40 4.49
C PRO A 39 13.00 11.35 3.54
N VAL A 40 12.23 10.95 2.52
CA VAL A 40 12.74 10.06 1.45
C VAL A 40 13.15 10.86 0.21
N PRO A 41 14.16 10.38 -0.56
CA PRO A 41 14.52 10.96 -1.84
C PRO A 41 13.39 10.92 -2.87
N LEU A 42 13.52 11.75 -3.91
CA LEU A 42 12.67 11.64 -5.10
C LEU A 42 12.81 10.25 -5.74
N GLY A 43 11.71 9.73 -6.27
CA GLY A 43 11.64 8.38 -6.84
C GLY A 43 11.47 7.27 -5.81
N GLU A 44 11.68 7.53 -4.52
CA GLU A 44 11.46 6.54 -3.45
C GLU A 44 10.06 6.66 -2.85
N ALA A 45 9.56 5.53 -2.33
CA ALA A 45 8.23 5.44 -1.74
C ALA A 45 8.27 5.94 -0.28
N GLY A 46 7.38 6.88 0.05
CA GLY A 46 7.22 7.39 1.40
C GLY A 46 5.77 7.74 1.73
N GLU A 47 5.44 7.79 3.01
CA GLU A 47 4.16 8.32 3.48
C GLU A 47 4.03 9.79 3.11
N ILE A 48 2.87 10.15 2.56
CA ILE A 48 2.51 11.53 2.28
C ILE A 48 2.18 12.22 3.60
N CYS A 49 2.97 13.24 3.94
CA CYS A 49 2.72 14.15 5.04
C CYS A 49 2.38 15.54 4.48
N VAL A 50 1.27 16.13 4.94
CA VAL A 50 0.78 17.42 4.42
C VAL A 50 0.60 18.46 5.52
N ARG A 51 0.95 19.70 5.23
CA ARG A 51 0.68 20.87 6.08
C ARG A 51 0.07 21.97 5.23
N GLY A 52 -0.97 22.64 5.73
CA GLY A 52 -1.64 23.70 4.99
C GLY A 52 -3.05 23.98 5.48
N PRO A 53 -3.75 24.94 4.86
CA PRO A 53 -5.08 25.40 5.29
C PRO A 53 -6.17 24.32 5.18
N GLN A 54 -5.92 23.26 4.42
CA GLN A 54 -6.80 22.12 4.26
C GLN A 54 -6.71 21.11 5.41
N VAL A 55 -5.68 21.16 6.26
CA VAL A 55 -5.53 20.21 7.37
C VAL A 55 -6.47 20.59 8.49
N MET A 56 -7.21 19.61 9.05
CA MET A 56 -8.08 19.85 10.20
C MET A 56 -7.30 20.39 11.41
N VAL A 57 -7.99 21.09 12.30
CA VAL A 57 -7.43 21.50 13.60
C VAL A 57 -7.13 20.28 14.49
N GLY A 58 -7.95 19.23 14.40
CA GLY A 58 -7.77 17.99 15.13
C GLY A 58 -9.05 17.16 15.20
N TYR A 59 -8.96 15.98 15.77
CA TYR A 59 -10.12 15.14 16.04
C TYR A 59 -10.91 15.67 17.26
N TYR A 60 -12.23 15.74 17.12
CA TYR A 60 -13.11 16.27 18.17
C TYR A 60 -12.97 15.48 19.48
N LYS A 61 -12.59 16.18 20.56
CA LYS A 61 -12.37 15.61 21.91
C LYS A 61 -11.41 14.41 21.93
N ARG A 62 -10.46 14.34 21.00
CA ARG A 62 -9.45 13.28 20.92
C ARG A 62 -8.05 13.87 20.69
N PRO A 63 -7.48 14.55 21.69
CA PRO A 63 -6.14 15.15 21.57
C PRO A 63 -5.05 14.11 21.28
N ASP A 64 -5.12 12.92 21.89
CA ASP A 64 -4.12 11.86 21.70
C ASP A 64 -4.11 11.33 20.26
N GLU A 65 -5.29 11.12 19.66
CA GLU A 65 -5.38 10.72 18.24
C GLU A 65 -4.95 11.86 17.32
N THR A 66 -5.16 13.10 17.73
CA THR A 66 -4.71 14.28 16.96
C THR A 66 -3.19 14.34 16.94
N ALA A 67 -2.52 14.14 18.09
CA ALA A 67 -1.07 14.11 18.20
C ALA A 67 -0.41 12.92 17.49
N LYS A 68 -1.14 11.83 17.25
CA LYS A 68 -0.69 10.72 16.39
C LYS A 68 -0.80 11.04 14.91
N ALA A 69 -1.82 11.80 14.52
CA ALA A 69 -2.08 12.11 13.12
C ALA A 69 -1.34 13.36 12.64
N ILE A 70 -1.08 14.33 13.52
CA ILE A 70 -0.41 15.60 13.20
C ILE A 70 0.87 15.69 14.03
N ASP A 71 2.01 15.77 13.35
CA ASP A 71 3.32 15.86 13.98
C ASP A 71 3.55 17.22 14.67
N LYS A 72 4.63 17.32 15.45
CA LYS A 72 5.02 18.54 16.18
C LYS A 72 5.28 19.75 15.26
N ASP A 73 5.56 19.50 13.99
CA ASP A 73 5.85 20.53 12.98
C ASP A 73 4.58 20.90 12.18
N GLY A 74 3.42 20.33 12.55
CA GLY A 74 2.11 20.61 11.98
C GLY A 74 1.78 19.80 10.73
N PHE A 75 2.57 18.77 10.39
CA PHE A 75 2.26 17.90 9.26
C PHE A 75 1.34 16.77 9.66
N MET A 76 0.25 16.64 8.93
CA MET A 76 -0.64 15.50 9.01
C MET A 76 -0.09 14.30 8.22
N HIS A 77 0.02 13.17 8.89
CA HIS A 77 0.31 11.85 8.34
C HIS A 77 -0.97 11.25 7.74
N THR A 78 -1.01 11.10 6.41
CA THR A 78 -2.21 10.64 5.68
C THR A 78 -2.40 9.13 5.70
N GLY A 79 -1.32 8.39 5.98
CA GLY A 79 -1.23 6.95 5.79
C GLY A 79 -1.25 6.48 4.34
N ASP A 80 -1.24 7.39 3.36
CA ASP A 80 -1.03 7.06 1.94
C ASP A 80 0.47 7.06 1.64
N VAL A 81 0.94 6.04 0.92
CA VAL A 81 2.33 5.94 0.45
C VAL A 81 2.37 6.31 -1.02
N ALA A 82 3.27 7.20 -1.40
CA ALA A 82 3.46 7.63 -2.77
C ALA A 82 4.93 7.69 -3.16
N VAL A 83 5.17 7.73 -4.46
CA VAL A 83 6.44 8.13 -5.07
C VAL A 83 6.27 9.52 -5.68
N MET A 84 7.24 10.40 -5.44
CA MET A 84 7.31 11.73 -6.04
C MET A 84 8.34 11.73 -7.16
N ASP A 85 7.95 12.19 -8.35
CA ASP A 85 8.90 12.38 -9.45
C ASP A 85 9.60 13.75 -9.41
N GLU A 86 10.60 13.95 -10.26
CA GLU A 86 11.43 15.17 -10.31
C GLU A 86 10.64 16.45 -10.59
N GLU A 87 9.45 16.34 -11.20
CA GLU A 87 8.56 17.48 -11.43
C GLU A 87 7.59 17.71 -10.24
N GLY A 88 7.73 16.94 -9.15
CA GLY A 88 6.91 17.03 -7.94
C GLY A 88 5.58 16.26 -7.99
N TYR A 89 5.31 15.52 -9.07
CA TYR A 89 4.05 14.79 -9.22
C TYR A 89 4.07 13.51 -8.40
N LEU A 90 2.96 13.24 -7.73
CA LEU A 90 2.82 12.10 -6.84
C LEU A 90 2.03 10.96 -7.49
N ARG A 91 2.45 9.72 -7.25
CA ARG A 91 1.67 8.52 -7.58
C ARG A 91 1.50 7.70 -6.31
N ILE A 92 0.26 7.42 -5.92
CA ILE A 92 -0.01 6.55 -4.77
C ILE A 92 0.40 5.14 -5.14
N VAL A 93 1.21 4.53 -4.30
CA VAL A 93 1.70 3.16 -4.46
C VAL A 93 1.24 2.24 -3.35
N ASP A 94 0.83 2.74 -2.17
CA ASP A 94 0.29 1.89 -1.09
C ASP A 94 -0.39 2.69 0.04
N ARG A 95 -0.72 1.99 1.13
CA ARG A 95 -1.17 2.49 2.43
C ARG A 95 -0.24 1.98 3.52
N THR A 96 0.15 2.84 4.46
CA THR A 96 1.06 2.47 5.57
C THR A 96 0.52 1.34 6.43
N LYS A 97 -0.79 1.34 6.71
CA LYS A 97 -1.47 0.29 7.48
C LYS A 97 -1.52 -1.09 6.78
N ASP A 98 -1.30 -1.11 5.46
CA ASP A 98 -1.35 -2.32 4.65
C ASP A 98 0.06 -2.85 4.29
N MET A 99 1.10 -2.08 4.61
CA MET A 99 2.49 -2.49 4.55
C MET A 99 2.75 -3.72 5.45
N VAL A 100 3.56 -4.65 4.95
CA VAL A 100 4.02 -5.84 5.68
C VAL A 100 5.49 -5.67 6.05
N ILE A 101 5.85 -5.93 7.31
CA ILE A 101 7.23 -5.77 7.81
C ILE A 101 7.94 -7.12 7.81
N VAL A 102 8.76 -7.37 6.79
CA VAL A 102 9.48 -8.64 6.63
C VAL A 102 10.93 -8.45 7.02
N SER A 103 11.32 -8.90 8.21
CA SER A 103 12.72 -8.85 8.68
C SER A 103 13.34 -7.45 8.63
N GLY A 104 12.54 -6.41 8.88
CA GLY A 104 12.94 -5.00 8.79
C GLY A 104 12.74 -4.36 7.42
N PHE A 105 12.47 -5.16 6.38
CA PHE A 105 12.10 -4.66 5.05
C PHE A 105 10.62 -4.30 5.00
N LYS A 106 10.32 -3.20 4.30
CA LYS A 106 8.97 -2.72 4.07
C LYS A 106 8.46 -3.32 2.77
N VAL A 107 7.46 -4.19 2.87
CA VAL A 107 6.78 -4.74 1.71
C VAL A 107 5.50 -3.96 1.49
N PHE A 108 5.46 -3.22 0.40
CA PHE A 108 4.26 -2.55 -0.06
C PHE A 108 3.32 -3.59 -0.70
N SER A 109 2.25 -3.94 0.03
CA SER A 109 1.21 -4.87 -0.38
C SER A 109 0.73 -4.64 -1.81
N LYS A 110 0.50 -3.37 -2.20
CA LYS A 110 -0.08 -3.05 -3.50
C LYS A 110 0.89 -3.29 -4.65
N LYS A 111 2.20 -3.07 -4.44
CA LYS A 111 3.25 -3.43 -5.40
C LYS A 111 3.22 -4.94 -5.68
N VAL A 112 3.14 -5.75 -4.63
CA VAL A 112 3.10 -7.22 -4.77
C VAL A 112 1.80 -7.66 -5.43
N GLU A 113 0.66 -7.05 -5.09
CA GLU A 113 -0.64 -7.32 -5.73
C GLU A 113 -0.62 -7.03 -7.23
N GLU A 114 -0.07 -5.89 -7.65
CA GLU A 114 0.03 -5.51 -9.06
C GLU A 114 0.88 -6.50 -9.83
N VAL A 115 2.03 -6.90 -9.29
CA VAL A 115 2.87 -7.92 -9.92
C VAL A 115 2.12 -9.26 -10.03
N LEU A 116 1.51 -9.75 -8.94
CA LEU A 116 0.81 -11.03 -8.96
C LEU A 116 -0.42 -11.01 -9.88
N ALA A 117 -1.09 -9.87 -10.03
CA ALA A 117 -2.23 -9.72 -10.93
C ALA A 117 -1.87 -9.88 -12.41
N GLU A 118 -0.59 -9.78 -12.79
CA GLU A 118 -0.12 -10.08 -14.13
C GLU A 118 -0.06 -11.59 -14.42
N HIS A 119 -0.14 -12.44 -13.40
CA HIS A 119 -0.14 -13.89 -13.58
C HIS A 119 -1.51 -14.37 -14.11
N PRO A 120 -1.58 -15.21 -15.17
CA PRO A 120 -2.85 -15.63 -15.78
C PRO A 120 -3.84 -16.31 -14.83
N ALA A 121 -3.34 -16.96 -13.78
CA ALA A 121 -4.17 -17.61 -12.77
C ALA A 121 -4.88 -16.65 -11.81
N VAL A 122 -4.41 -15.41 -11.68
CA VAL A 122 -4.83 -14.48 -10.63
C VAL A 122 -5.95 -13.60 -11.15
N GLY A 123 -7.17 -13.77 -10.61
CA GLY A 123 -8.31 -12.90 -10.92
C GLY A 123 -8.36 -11.71 -9.98
N MET A 124 -8.32 -11.96 -8.67
CA MET A 124 -8.13 -10.94 -7.65
C MET A 124 -7.11 -11.41 -6.62
N VAL A 125 -6.34 -10.48 -6.06
CA VAL A 125 -5.34 -10.78 -5.05
C VAL A 125 -5.35 -9.73 -3.96
N ALA A 126 -5.13 -10.17 -2.73
CA ALA A 126 -4.81 -9.31 -1.61
C ALA A 126 -3.60 -9.83 -0.87
N ILE A 127 -2.68 -8.92 -0.56
CA ILE A 127 -1.49 -9.18 0.22
C ILE A 127 -1.72 -8.71 1.66
N VAL A 128 -1.47 -9.61 2.60
CA VAL A 128 -1.53 -9.37 4.04
C VAL A 128 -0.29 -9.91 4.73
N GLY A 129 0.05 -9.28 5.86
CA GLY A 129 1.08 -9.78 6.77
C GLY A 129 0.49 -10.80 7.74
N ILE A 130 1.21 -11.90 7.95
CA ILE A 130 0.95 -12.86 9.02
C ILE A 130 2.16 -12.94 9.95
N ALA A 131 1.96 -13.26 11.21
CA ALA A 131 3.06 -13.35 12.18
C ALA A 131 4.10 -14.39 11.75
N ASN A 132 5.38 -14.05 11.82
CA ASN A 132 6.45 -15.01 11.60
C ASN A 132 6.76 -15.76 12.91
N PRO A 133 6.42 -17.06 13.04
CA PRO A 133 6.63 -17.80 14.29
C PRO A 133 8.12 -17.98 14.64
N LEU A 134 9.01 -17.87 13.65
CA LEU A 134 10.46 -18.01 13.85
C LEU A 134 11.15 -16.68 14.19
N ARG A 135 10.48 -15.54 13.96
CA ARG A 135 11.07 -14.22 14.15
C ARG A 135 10.02 -13.24 14.70
N PRO A 136 9.86 -13.16 16.03
CA PRO A 136 8.95 -12.22 16.67
C PRO A 136 9.18 -10.78 16.19
N GLY A 137 8.09 -10.05 15.90
CA GLY A 137 8.15 -8.68 15.34
C GLY A 137 8.42 -8.61 13.84
N SER A 138 8.60 -9.74 13.16
CA SER A 138 8.57 -9.85 11.70
C SER A 138 7.29 -10.52 11.24
N GLU A 139 6.89 -10.20 10.02
CA GLU A 139 5.79 -10.83 9.31
C GLU A 139 6.30 -11.69 8.15
N LEU A 140 5.41 -12.53 7.65
CA LEU A 140 5.51 -13.21 6.37
C LEU A 140 4.47 -12.62 5.41
N VAL A 141 4.82 -12.55 4.13
CA VAL A 141 3.89 -12.13 3.08
C VAL A 141 2.94 -13.30 2.77
N LYS A 142 1.64 -13.11 2.99
CA LYS A 142 0.58 -14.03 2.61
C LYS A 142 -0.22 -13.43 1.45
N ALA A 143 -0.41 -14.23 0.39
CA ALA A 143 -1.26 -13.89 -0.74
C ALA A 143 -2.58 -14.65 -0.66
N CYS A 144 -3.67 -13.91 -0.50
CA CYS A 144 -5.03 -14.42 -0.64
C CYS A 144 -5.47 -14.20 -2.08
N ILE A 145 -5.67 -15.28 -2.83
CA ILE A 145 -5.90 -15.24 -4.27
C ILE A 145 -7.27 -15.82 -4.59
N GLN A 146 -8.08 -15.05 -5.31
CA GLN A 146 -9.21 -15.57 -6.05
C GLN A 146 -8.75 -15.85 -7.49
N LYS A 147 -8.88 -17.11 -7.92
CA LYS A 147 -8.43 -17.53 -9.25
C LYS A 147 -9.25 -16.85 -10.35
N ALA A 148 -8.62 -16.60 -11.49
CA ALA A 148 -9.32 -16.06 -12.65
C ALA A 148 -10.43 -17.03 -13.10
N PRO A 149 -11.64 -16.55 -13.47
CA PRO A 149 -12.73 -17.41 -13.90
C PRO A 149 -12.34 -18.30 -15.08
N GLY A 150 -12.63 -19.59 -14.99
CA GLY A 150 -12.30 -20.56 -16.05
C GLY A 150 -10.82 -20.91 -16.17
N PHE A 151 -9.95 -20.41 -15.29
CA PHE A 151 -8.56 -20.82 -15.26
C PHE A 151 -8.43 -22.26 -14.76
N ALA A 152 -7.77 -23.10 -15.56
CA ALA A 152 -7.43 -24.48 -15.22
C ALA A 152 -5.90 -24.64 -15.23
N PHE A 153 -5.38 -25.42 -14.28
CA PHE A 153 -3.95 -25.71 -14.18
C PHE A 153 -3.74 -27.21 -14.03
N GLU A 154 -2.97 -27.79 -14.95
CA GLU A 154 -2.59 -29.19 -14.93
C GLU A 154 -1.53 -29.39 -13.83
N GLY A 155 -1.95 -29.93 -12.68
CA GLY A 155 -1.06 -30.13 -11.52
C GLY A 155 -1.71 -29.84 -10.17
N GLY A 156 -2.92 -29.27 -10.15
CA GLY A 156 -3.64 -28.94 -8.92
C GLY A 156 -3.07 -27.73 -8.19
N ASP A 157 -3.61 -27.47 -7.00
CA ASP A 157 -3.40 -26.20 -6.31
C ASP A 157 -1.97 -25.99 -5.81
N GLU A 158 -1.30 -27.03 -5.31
CA GLU A 158 0.08 -26.90 -4.82
C GLU A 158 1.08 -26.61 -5.95
N ALA A 159 0.90 -27.24 -7.11
CA ALA A 159 1.73 -26.96 -8.28
C ALA A 159 1.50 -25.53 -8.79
N LEU A 160 0.25 -25.06 -8.77
CA LEU A 160 -0.09 -23.69 -9.13
C LEU A 160 0.50 -22.66 -8.14
N LYS A 161 0.48 -22.92 -6.82
CA LYS A 161 1.14 -22.05 -5.85
C LYS A 161 2.63 -21.94 -6.13
N ALA A 162 3.31 -23.04 -6.43
CA ALA A 162 4.72 -23.05 -6.77
C ALA A 162 5.01 -22.26 -8.07
N ASP A 163 4.15 -22.36 -9.08
CA ASP A 163 4.20 -21.59 -10.32
C ASP A 163 4.08 -20.07 -10.07
N ILE A 164 3.07 -19.65 -9.29
CA ILE A 164 2.88 -18.25 -8.90
C ILE A 164 4.09 -17.72 -8.12
N VAL A 165 4.65 -18.51 -7.20
CA VAL A 165 5.86 -18.11 -6.44
C VAL A 165 7.07 -17.97 -7.36
N ARG A 166 7.23 -18.86 -8.35
CA ARG A 166 8.30 -18.75 -9.35
C ARG A 166 8.16 -17.45 -10.15
N PHE A 167 6.97 -17.18 -10.68
CA PHE A 167 6.67 -15.93 -11.39
C PHE A 167 6.96 -14.69 -10.53
N ALA A 168 6.56 -14.71 -9.25
CA ALA A 168 6.84 -13.62 -8.32
C ALA A 168 8.34 -13.38 -8.14
N LYS A 169 9.16 -14.44 -8.03
CA LYS A 169 10.62 -14.33 -7.86
C LYS A 169 11.35 -13.69 -9.04
N GLU A 170 10.77 -13.74 -10.23
CA GLU A 170 11.35 -13.11 -11.43
C GLU A 170 11.21 -11.58 -11.40
N LYS A 171 10.26 -11.06 -10.62
CA LYS A 171 9.87 -9.64 -10.65
C LYS A 171 9.99 -8.92 -9.31
N LEU A 172 10.02 -9.66 -8.20
CA LEU A 172 10.01 -9.12 -6.84
C LEU A 172 11.30 -9.46 -6.09
N ALA A 173 11.66 -8.61 -5.13
CA ALA A 173 12.76 -8.90 -4.24
C ALA A 173 12.43 -10.12 -3.35
N PRO A 174 13.44 -10.91 -2.89
CA PRO A 174 13.20 -12.14 -2.13
C PRO A 174 12.33 -12.01 -0.87
N TYR A 175 12.32 -10.82 -0.25
CA TYR A 175 11.51 -10.51 0.94
C TYR A 175 10.07 -10.09 0.61
N GLU A 176 9.76 -9.73 -0.63
CA GLU A 176 8.42 -9.38 -1.11
C GLU A 176 7.65 -10.60 -1.63
N VAL A 177 8.37 -11.68 -1.99
CA VAL A 177 7.78 -12.91 -2.51
C VAL A 177 6.90 -13.58 -1.44
N PRO A 178 5.62 -13.90 -1.74
CA PRO A 178 4.73 -14.60 -0.84
C PRO A 178 5.34 -15.89 -0.29
N LYS A 179 5.22 -16.09 1.03
CA LYS A 179 5.59 -17.33 1.72
C LYS A 179 4.40 -18.24 1.95
N GLU A 180 3.20 -17.67 1.94
CA GLU A 180 1.94 -18.40 2.02
C GLU A 180 1.02 -17.93 0.89
N ILE A 181 0.36 -18.88 0.23
CA ILE A 181 -0.68 -18.61 -0.75
C ILE A 181 -1.94 -19.39 -0.33
N GLU A 182 -3.03 -18.66 -0.15
CA GLU A 182 -4.36 -19.20 0.14
C GLU A 182 -5.26 -18.92 -1.06
N PHE A 183 -5.82 -19.96 -1.66
CA PHE A 183 -6.86 -19.80 -2.67
C PHE A 183 -8.22 -19.67 -2.00
N LEU A 184 -8.99 -18.68 -2.44
CA LEU A 184 -10.33 -18.38 -1.95
C LEU A 184 -11.31 -18.38 -3.12
N GLU A 185 -12.52 -18.88 -2.87
CA GLU A 185 -13.61 -18.77 -3.85
C GLU A 185 -13.98 -17.31 -4.12
N ALA A 186 -13.95 -16.47 -3.09
CA ALA A 186 -14.15 -15.04 -3.17
C ALA A 186 -13.35 -14.30 -2.09
N LEU A 187 -12.79 -13.15 -2.45
CA LEU A 187 -12.20 -12.25 -1.46
C LEU A 187 -13.29 -11.48 -0.70
N PRO A 188 -13.18 -11.35 0.64
CA PRO A 188 -14.15 -10.59 1.41
C PRO A 188 -14.09 -9.12 0.99
N LEU A 189 -15.25 -8.51 0.82
CA LEU A 189 -15.38 -7.10 0.48
C LEU A 189 -16.00 -6.33 1.65
N THR A 190 -15.56 -5.09 1.80
CA THR A 190 -16.18 -4.08 2.65
C THR A 190 -17.54 -3.67 2.09
N THR A 191 -18.36 -2.96 2.88
CA THR A 191 -19.67 -2.43 2.43
C THR A 191 -19.58 -1.48 1.23
N VAL A 192 -18.40 -0.92 0.97
CA VAL A 192 -18.10 -0.04 -0.17
C VAL A 192 -17.39 -0.76 -1.31
N GLY A 193 -17.38 -2.10 -1.32
CA GLY A 193 -16.88 -2.93 -2.42
C GLY A 193 -15.36 -3.08 -2.51
N LYS A 194 -14.59 -2.56 -1.54
CA LYS A 194 -13.12 -2.76 -1.48
C LYS A 194 -12.77 -4.05 -0.76
N ILE A 195 -11.66 -4.72 -1.12
CA ILE A 195 -11.20 -5.92 -0.42
C ILE A 195 -10.96 -5.64 1.08
N ASP A 196 -11.56 -6.45 1.95
CA ASP A 196 -11.42 -6.35 3.40
C ASP A 196 -10.20 -7.12 3.91
N LYS A 197 -9.04 -6.48 3.78
CA LYS A 197 -7.76 -7.00 4.30
C LYS A 197 -7.76 -7.20 5.83
N LYS A 198 -8.70 -6.60 6.59
CA LYS A 198 -8.77 -6.82 8.05
C LYS A 198 -9.34 -8.19 8.37
N GLN A 199 -10.31 -8.67 7.57
CA GLN A 199 -10.83 -10.03 7.71
C GLN A 199 -9.79 -11.06 7.26
N LEU A 200 -9.08 -10.79 6.15
CA LEU A 200 -8.05 -11.70 5.64
C LEU A 200 -6.90 -11.92 6.62
N ARG A 201 -6.47 -10.90 7.37
CA ARG A 201 -5.43 -11.04 8.41
C ARG A 201 -5.80 -11.96 9.58
N LYS A 202 -7.09 -12.33 9.72
CA LYS A 202 -7.56 -13.24 10.78
C LYS A 202 -7.60 -14.70 10.35
N ARG A 203 -7.30 -14.99 9.07
CA ARG A 203 -7.24 -16.32 8.48
C ARG A 203 -5.81 -16.84 8.50
#